data_AF-A0AAQ2EW59-F1
#
_entry.id   AF-A0AAQ2EW59-F1
#
_cell.length_a   1.000
_cell.length_b   1.000
_cell.length_c   1.000
_cell.angle_alpha   90.00
_cell.angle_beta   90.00
_cell.angle_gamma   90.00
#
_symmetry.space_group_name_H-M   'P 1'
#
loop_
_entity.id
_entity.type
_entity.pdbx_description
1 polymer ?
#
loop_
_entity_poly.entity_id
_entity_poly.type
_entity_poly.pdbx_seq_one_letter_code
_entity_poly.pdbx_strand_id
1 'polypeptide(L)'
;MTDLKSSLKVELEGVTSLIKTKDNEVRKAKKKYDWSFYFTVGAPVLLLIWQICATYNYLLIDTSNPKLWAAVKDTFSVAIGSFGILVAITGMLGFNHRAKQLDLQQLRASKQTIMTELQFELSNEQFVLANRQFDLATSQNNTNQDRENFKLYYEHVKIFEAELDHITDRLERLHGEPPSLSLDSRQLYKTLFSNNSPKKGVVSHEPEWPAEVKSWECISFGSFECYLSQVKSYVREYPLQPDEVSDFEYEIKALVDIYNTIAKFGFTKLIKDKSITDQKTQFKHVTSLVFMYDFLNQLGLISIEQRNEILARTYDLFGGLFWPYQVKNVAVDVRD
;
A
#
# COMPACT_ATOMS: atom_id res chain seq x y z
N MET A 1 0.70 30.55 -13.77
CA MET A 1 -0.42 30.10 -12.90
C MET A 1 -0.68 31.11 -11.79
N THR A 2 0.35 31.64 -11.11
CA THR A 2 0.23 32.78 -10.16
C THR A 2 -0.49 34.01 -10.74
N ASP A 3 -0.32 34.26 -12.04
CA ASP A 3 -0.90 35.39 -12.78
C ASP A 3 -2.43 35.33 -12.91
N LEU A 4 -2.99 34.12 -13.08
CA LEU A 4 -4.44 33.93 -13.24
C LEU A 4 -5.17 34.20 -11.92
N LYS A 5 -4.71 33.59 -10.83
CA LYS A 5 -5.24 33.81 -9.48
C LYS A 5 -5.19 35.27 -9.04
N SER A 6 -4.10 35.97 -9.35
CA SER A 6 -4.00 37.41 -9.08
C SER A 6 -4.96 38.22 -9.95
N SER A 7 -5.07 37.90 -11.24
CA SER A 7 -6.00 38.54 -12.15
C SER A 7 -7.45 38.38 -11.69
N LEU A 8 -7.88 37.16 -11.35
CA LEU A 8 -9.23 36.86 -10.86
C LEU A 8 -9.54 37.56 -9.53
N LYS A 9 -8.56 37.72 -8.64
CA LYS A 9 -8.75 38.50 -7.39
C LYS A 9 -8.96 39.98 -7.68
N VAL A 10 -8.16 40.57 -8.57
CA VAL A 10 -8.32 41.97 -8.97
C VAL A 10 -9.67 42.19 -9.66
N GLU A 11 -10.08 41.28 -10.53
CA GLU A 11 -11.38 41.32 -11.19
C GLU A 11 -12.54 41.19 -10.18
N LEU A 12 -12.42 40.28 -9.21
CA LEU A 12 -13.40 40.10 -8.14
C LEU A 12 -13.58 41.37 -7.28
N GLU A 13 -12.47 42.04 -6.95
CA GLU A 13 -12.48 43.32 -6.22
C GLU A 13 -13.14 44.42 -7.06
N GLY A 14 -12.80 44.49 -8.35
CA GLY A 14 -13.41 45.39 -9.33
C GLY A 14 -14.93 45.21 -9.42
N VAL A 15 -15.40 43.99 -9.66
CA VAL A 15 -16.84 43.66 -9.72
C VAL A 15 -17.54 43.93 -8.39
N THR A 16 -16.89 43.64 -7.25
CA THR A 16 -17.46 43.91 -5.92
C THR A 16 -17.66 45.42 -5.68
N SER A 17 -16.70 46.24 -6.12
CA SER A 17 -16.82 47.70 -6.04
C SER A 17 -17.94 48.25 -6.93
N LEU A 18 -18.07 47.70 -8.15
CA LEU A 18 -19.14 48.05 -9.11
C LEU A 18 -20.52 47.68 -8.58
N ILE A 19 -20.68 46.49 -7.98
CA ILE A 19 -21.93 46.06 -7.34
C ILE A 19 -22.33 47.04 -6.25
N LYS A 20 -21.39 47.48 -5.39
CA LYS A 20 -21.68 48.44 -4.32
C LYS A 20 -22.19 49.78 -4.86
N THR A 21 -21.57 50.26 -5.94
CA THR A 21 -22.00 51.49 -6.62
C THR A 21 -23.38 51.34 -7.25
N LYS A 22 -23.63 50.24 -7.97
CA LYS A 22 -24.92 49.95 -8.60
C LYS A 22 -26.05 49.70 -7.61
N ASP A 23 -25.77 49.10 -6.45
CA ASP A 23 -26.76 48.91 -5.38
C ASP A 23 -27.27 50.27 -4.87
N ASN A 24 -26.36 51.25 -4.72
CA ASN A 24 -26.74 52.62 -4.37
C ASN A 24 -27.59 53.29 -5.48
N GLU A 25 -27.28 53.06 -6.75
CA GLU A 25 -28.08 53.57 -7.87
C GLU A 25 -29.49 52.97 -7.90
N VAL A 26 -29.61 51.65 -7.66
CA VAL A 26 -30.89 50.95 -7.55
C VAL A 26 -31.70 51.50 -6.38
N ARG A 27 -31.10 51.67 -5.20
CA ARG A 27 -31.77 52.27 -4.03
C ARG A 27 -32.28 53.68 -4.31
N LYS A 28 -31.48 54.53 -4.99
CA LYS A 28 -31.90 55.88 -5.37
C LYS A 28 -33.05 55.85 -6.39
N ALA A 29 -32.99 54.97 -7.38
CA ALA A 29 -34.06 54.80 -8.36
C ALA A 29 -35.36 54.30 -7.71
N LYS A 30 -35.26 53.34 -6.78
CA LYS A 30 -36.39 52.84 -5.99
C LYS A 30 -37.06 53.95 -5.20
N LYS A 31 -36.28 54.76 -4.46
CA LYS A 31 -36.84 55.92 -3.71
C LYS A 31 -37.58 56.90 -4.61
N LYS A 32 -37.05 57.20 -5.80
CA LYS A 32 -37.71 58.08 -6.78
C LYS A 32 -39.02 57.46 -7.30
N TYR A 33 -39.00 56.17 -7.60
CA TYR A 33 -40.17 55.42 -8.02
C TYR A 33 -41.24 55.39 -6.92
N ASP A 34 -40.87 55.03 -5.68
CA ASP A 34 -41.80 54.96 -4.54
C ASP A 34 -42.46 56.33 -4.30
N TRP A 35 -41.69 57.41 -4.33
CA TRP A 35 -42.25 58.77 -4.19
C TRP A 35 -43.21 59.13 -5.33
N SER A 36 -42.84 58.82 -6.58
CA SER A 36 -43.70 59.03 -7.74
C SER A 36 -44.99 58.19 -7.65
N PHE A 37 -44.89 56.96 -7.15
CA PHE A 37 -46.03 56.07 -6.95
C PHE A 37 -47.01 56.63 -5.92
N TYR A 38 -46.51 57.06 -4.75
CA TYR A 38 -47.35 57.72 -3.74
C TYR A 38 -47.99 58.99 -4.28
N PHE A 39 -47.27 59.79 -5.06
CA PHE A 39 -47.81 61.01 -5.66
C PHE A 39 -48.86 60.71 -6.75
N THR A 40 -48.66 59.65 -7.54
CA THR A 40 -49.59 59.23 -8.61
C THR A 40 -50.94 58.81 -8.07
N VAL A 41 -50.96 58.21 -6.87
CA VAL A 41 -52.21 57.84 -6.19
C VAL A 41 -52.75 59.02 -5.38
N GLY A 42 -51.90 59.70 -4.61
CA GLY A 42 -52.30 60.73 -3.67
C GLY A 42 -52.78 62.03 -4.33
N ALA A 43 -52.09 62.53 -5.35
CA ALA A 43 -52.41 63.82 -5.96
C ALA A 43 -53.77 63.80 -6.68
N PRO A 44 -54.13 62.77 -7.49
CA PRO A 44 -55.45 62.71 -8.12
C PRO A 44 -56.58 62.53 -7.11
N VAL A 45 -56.37 61.79 -6.01
CA VAL A 45 -57.36 61.65 -4.93
C VAL A 45 -57.59 62.99 -4.23
N LEU A 46 -56.53 63.73 -3.91
CA LEU A 46 -56.64 65.07 -3.32
C LEU A 46 -57.32 66.06 -4.27
N LEU A 47 -56.99 66.01 -5.57
CA LEU A 47 -57.65 66.81 -6.60
C LEU A 47 -59.13 66.47 -6.73
N LEU A 48 -59.49 65.19 -6.67
CA LEU A 48 -60.87 64.74 -6.72
C LEU A 48 -61.65 65.24 -5.50
N ILE A 49 -61.10 65.12 -4.28
CA ILE A 49 -61.69 65.66 -3.05
C ILE A 49 -61.87 67.19 -3.16
N TRP A 50 -60.85 67.89 -3.64
CA TRP A 50 -60.93 69.33 -3.86
C TRP A 50 -62.02 69.71 -4.87
N GLN A 51 -62.09 69.01 -6.00
CA GLN A 51 -63.12 69.23 -7.02
C GLN A 51 -64.52 68.98 -6.47
N ILE A 52 -64.72 67.93 -5.67
CA ILE A 52 -65.99 67.67 -4.97
C ILE A 52 -66.34 68.83 -4.04
N CYS A 53 -65.42 69.25 -3.17
CA CYS A 53 -65.66 70.36 -2.23
C CYS A 53 -65.99 71.67 -2.94
N ALA A 54 -65.30 71.98 -4.05
CA ALA A 54 -65.52 73.21 -4.82
C ALA A 54 -66.85 73.21 -5.59
N THR A 55 -67.34 72.05 -6.02
CA THR A 55 -68.58 71.92 -6.82
C THR A 55 -69.78 71.43 -6.03
N TYR A 56 -69.62 71.16 -4.73
CA TYR A 56 -70.65 70.63 -3.83
C TYR A 56 -71.96 71.43 -3.85
N ASN A 57 -71.87 72.77 -3.84
CA ASN A 57 -73.05 73.65 -3.83
C ASN A 57 -73.82 73.68 -5.17
N TYR A 58 -73.23 73.16 -6.24
CA TYR A 58 -73.80 73.18 -7.60
C TYR A 58 -74.22 71.79 -8.09
N LEU A 59 -74.03 70.75 -7.27
CA LEU A 59 -74.35 69.36 -7.59
C LEU A 59 -75.81 69.04 -7.25
N LEU A 60 -76.75 69.48 -8.10
CA LEU A 60 -78.11 68.94 -8.13
C LEU A 60 -78.10 67.63 -8.92
N ILE A 61 -78.11 66.48 -8.24
CA ILE A 61 -78.05 65.17 -8.88
C ILE A 61 -79.44 64.80 -9.41
N ASP A 62 -79.71 65.16 -10.67
CA ASP A 62 -80.78 64.58 -11.47
C ASP A 62 -80.18 63.57 -12.45
N THR A 63 -80.41 62.28 -12.18
CA THR A 63 -79.82 61.17 -12.93
C THR A 63 -80.29 61.09 -14.38
N SER A 64 -81.40 61.77 -14.72
CA SER A 64 -82.04 61.71 -16.05
C SER A 64 -81.55 62.78 -17.04
N ASN A 65 -80.77 63.76 -16.59
CA ASN A 65 -80.39 64.91 -17.42
C ASN A 65 -78.99 64.73 -18.07
N PRO A 66 -78.90 64.57 -19.40
CA PRO A 66 -77.63 64.37 -20.10
C PRO A 66 -76.67 65.57 -20.03
N LYS A 67 -77.20 66.79 -19.84
CA LYS A 67 -76.36 68.00 -19.68
C LYS A 67 -75.59 67.98 -18.36
N LEU A 68 -76.14 67.34 -17.33
CA LEU A 68 -75.50 67.18 -16.04
C LEU A 68 -74.30 66.23 -16.14
N TRP A 69 -74.44 65.12 -16.87
CA TRP A 69 -73.35 64.18 -17.12
C TRP A 69 -72.19 64.77 -17.94
N ALA A 70 -72.50 65.65 -18.91
CA ALA A 70 -71.48 66.39 -19.64
C ALA A 70 -70.72 67.35 -18.69
N ALA A 71 -71.41 68.07 -17.83
CA ALA A 71 -70.79 68.97 -16.84
C ALA A 71 -69.94 68.21 -15.80
N VAL A 72 -70.40 67.03 -15.34
CA VAL A 72 -69.63 66.14 -14.45
C VAL A 72 -68.34 65.68 -15.14
N LYS A 73 -68.43 65.23 -16.39
CA LYS A 73 -67.26 64.83 -17.18
C LYS A 73 -66.25 65.97 -17.32
N ASP A 74 -66.70 67.18 -17.65
CA ASP A 74 -65.83 68.34 -17.81
C ASP A 74 -65.18 68.74 -16.47
N THR A 75 -65.94 68.69 -15.38
CA THR A 75 -65.47 68.99 -14.02
C THR A 75 -64.37 68.03 -13.55
N PHE A 76 -64.53 66.72 -13.77
CA PHE A 76 -63.57 65.71 -13.32
C PHE A 76 -62.50 65.34 -14.37
N SER A 77 -62.57 65.91 -15.58
CA SER A 77 -61.63 65.65 -16.68
C SER A 77 -60.15 65.89 -16.30
N VAL A 78 -59.88 66.92 -15.49
CA VAL A 78 -58.53 67.28 -15.03
C VAL A 78 -57.97 66.24 -14.06
N ALA A 79 -58.78 65.72 -13.14
CA ALA A 79 -58.33 64.66 -12.22
C ALA A 79 -58.03 63.36 -12.96
N ILE A 80 -58.86 62.99 -13.95
CA ILE A 80 -58.67 61.78 -14.77
C ILE A 80 -57.44 61.94 -15.69
N GLY A 81 -57.28 63.10 -16.35
CA GLY A 81 -56.15 63.38 -17.23
C GLY A 81 -54.81 63.45 -16.49
N SER A 82 -54.78 64.10 -15.32
CA SER A 82 -53.58 64.16 -14.48
C SER A 82 -53.20 62.78 -13.95
N PHE A 83 -54.15 61.92 -13.57
CA PHE A 83 -53.88 60.53 -13.22
C PHE A 83 -53.21 59.77 -14.37
N GLY A 84 -53.72 59.87 -15.60
CA GLY A 84 -53.12 59.22 -16.77
C GLY A 84 -51.65 59.62 -17.02
N ILE A 85 -51.34 60.92 -16.89
CA ILE A 85 -49.97 61.43 -17.04
C ILE A 85 -49.07 60.92 -15.91
N LEU A 86 -49.54 60.95 -14.66
CA LEU A 86 -48.78 60.48 -13.51
C LEU A 86 -48.52 58.97 -13.57
N VAL A 87 -49.49 58.18 -14.04
CA VAL A 87 -49.33 56.74 -14.27
C VAL A 87 -48.26 56.47 -15.32
N ALA A 88 -48.23 57.23 -16.43
CA ALA A 88 -47.20 57.08 -17.46
C ALA A 88 -45.79 57.40 -16.92
N ILE A 89 -45.65 58.50 -16.15
CA ILE A 89 -44.37 58.90 -15.53
C ILE A 89 -43.90 57.83 -14.54
N THR A 90 -44.79 57.37 -13.66
CA THR A 90 -44.46 56.33 -12.68
C THR A 90 -44.13 54.99 -13.34
N GLY A 91 -44.82 54.63 -14.43
CA GLY A 91 -44.48 53.47 -15.25
C GLY A 91 -43.05 53.55 -15.80
N MET A 92 -42.68 54.69 -16.39
CA MET A 92 -41.33 54.92 -16.91
C MET A 92 -40.25 54.82 -15.81
N LEU A 93 -40.51 55.40 -14.63
CA LEU A 93 -39.62 55.28 -13.47
C LEU A 93 -39.51 53.84 -12.96
N GLY A 94 -40.60 53.07 -13.00
CA GLY A 94 -40.63 51.65 -12.64
C GLY A 94 -39.77 50.80 -13.59
N PHE A 95 -39.87 51.04 -14.90
CA PHE A 95 -39.00 50.40 -15.89
C PHE A 95 -37.52 50.74 -15.66
N ASN A 96 -37.20 52.00 -15.37
CA ASN A 96 -35.82 52.42 -15.06
C ASN A 96 -35.28 51.72 -13.80
N HIS A 97 -36.08 51.63 -12.74
CA HIS A 97 -35.71 50.87 -11.55
C HIS A 97 -35.45 49.38 -11.87
N ARG A 98 -36.33 48.74 -12.63
CA ARG A 98 -36.20 47.33 -13.02
C ARG A 98 -34.97 47.08 -13.90
N ALA A 99 -34.66 47.99 -14.83
CA ALA A 99 -33.47 47.91 -15.66
C ALA A 99 -32.19 47.92 -14.80
N LYS A 100 -32.10 48.88 -13.85
CA LYS A 100 -30.94 48.93 -12.92
C LYS A 100 -30.84 47.71 -12.02
N GLN A 101 -31.97 47.13 -11.62
CA GLN A 101 -32.00 45.90 -10.84
C GLN A 101 -31.47 44.71 -11.64
N LEU A 102 -31.79 44.62 -12.93
CA LEU A 102 -31.28 43.60 -13.83
C LEU A 102 -29.75 43.69 -13.99
N ASP A 103 -29.22 44.90 -14.22
CA ASP A 103 -27.77 45.14 -14.32
C ASP A 103 -27.04 44.64 -13.06
N LEU A 104 -27.61 44.91 -11.89
CA LEU A 104 -27.05 44.47 -10.61
C LEU A 104 -27.11 42.95 -10.43
N GLN A 105 -28.14 42.29 -10.95
CA GLN A 105 -28.22 40.82 -10.95
C GLN A 105 -27.14 40.21 -11.87
N GLN A 106 -26.92 40.80 -13.05
CA GLN A 106 -25.87 40.35 -13.96
C GLN A 106 -24.49 40.47 -13.33
N LEU A 107 -24.20 41.58 -12.64
CA LEU A 107 -22.93 41.74 -11.91
C LEU A 107 -22.77 40.72 -10.78
N ARG A 108 -23.84 40.39 -10.05
CA ARG A 108 -23.81 39.35 -9.01
C ARG A 108 -23.54 37.96 -9.59
N ALA A 109 -24.12 37.65 -10.74
CA ALA A 109 -23.85 36.40 -11.45
C ALA A 109 -22.38 36.32 -11.89
N SER A 110 -21.85 37.40 -12.47
CA SER A 110 -20.42 37.52 -12.83
C SER A 110 -19.50 37.37 -11.61
N LYS A 111 -19.85 37.93 -10.45
CA LYS A 111 -19.11 37.70 -9.21
C LYS A 111 -19.06 36.21 -8.83
N GLN A 112 -20.18 35.52 -8.98
CA GLN A 112 -20.27 34.10 -8.64
C GLN A 112 -19.40 33.24 -9.56
N THR A 113 -19.36 33.54 -10.86
CA THR A 113 -18.50 32.82 -11.82
C THR A 113 -17.02 32.98 -11.48
N ILE A 114 -16.57 34.21 -11.20
CA ILE A 114 -15.18 34.49 -10.80
C ILE A 114 -14.83 33.74 -9.50
N MET A 115 -15.75 33.74 -8.52
CA MET A 115 -15.54 33.02 -7.26
C MET A 115 -15.43 31.51 -7.47
N THR A 116 -16.24 30.92 -8.35
CA THR A 116 -16.16 29.49 -8.65
C THR A 116 -14.87 29.12 -9.36
N GLU A 117 -14.36 29.97 -10.26
CA GLU A 117 -13.07 29.76 -10.91
C GLU A 117 -11.92 29.81 -9.89
N LEU A 118 -11.94 30.77 -8.97
CA LEU A 118 -10.96 30.85 -7.89
C LEU A 118 -10.98 29.61 -6.99
N GLN A 119 -12.17 29.12 -6.64
CA GLN A 119 -12.33 27.90 -5.84
C GLN A 119 -11.82 26.67 -6.58
N PHE A 120 -12.06 26.58 -7.88
CA PHE A 120 -11.55 25.50 -8.71
C PHE A 120 -10.01 25.51 -8.74
N GLU A 121 -9.39 26.68 -8.92
CA GLU A 121 -7.93 26.80 -8.92
C GLU A 121 -7.32 26.38 -7.57
N LEU A 122 -7.91 26.84 -6.46
CA LEU A 122 -7.49 26.42 -5.11
C LEU A 122 -7.65 24.92 -4.87
N SER A 123 -8.77 24.34 -5.31
CA SER A 123 -9.00 22.90 -5.21
C SER A 123 -7.98 22.12 -6.02
N ASN A 124 -7.60 22.61 -7.21
CA ASN A 124 -6.58 21.98 -8.05
C ASN A 124 -5.20 22.03 -7.38
N GLU A 125 -4.83 23.18 -6.79
CA GLU A 125 -3.59 23.30 -5.99
C GLU A 125 -3.58 22.29 -4.82
N GLN A 126 -4.68 22.16 -4.09
CA GLN A 126 -4.82 21.20 -2.98
C GLN A 126 -4.73 19.76 -3.45
N PHE A 127 -5.34 19.43 -4.58
CA PHE A 127 -5.28 18.09 -5.17
C PHE A 127 -3.83 17.72 -5.56
N VAL A 128 -3.10 18.64 -6.19
CA VAL A 128 -1.69 18.43 -6.54
C VAL A 128 -0.83 18.22 -5.29
N LEU A 129 -1.06 19.01 -4.23
CA LEU A 129 -0.36 18.84 -2.95
C LEU A 129 -0.68 17.49 -2.29
N ALA A 130 -1.95 17.07 -2.31
CA ALA A 130 -2.38 15.78 -1.76
C ALA A 130 -1.73 14.60 -2.51
N ASN A 131 -1.67 14.66 -3.84
CA ASN A 131 -0.98 13.62 -4.63
C ASN A 131 0.51 13.54 -4.28
N ARG A 132 1.20 14.68 -4.15
CA ARG A 132 2.61 14.69 -3.72
C ARG A 132 2.80 14.08 -2.33
N GLN A 133 1.89 14.36 -1.40
CA GLN A 133 1.93 13.76 -0.06
C GLN A 133 1.71 12.25 -0.10
N PHE A 134 0.79 11.78 -0.95
CA PHE A 134 0.54 10.36 -1.17
C PHE A 134 1.78 9.65 -1.74
N ASP A 135 2.43 10.24 -2.74
CA ASP A 135 3.65 9.69 -3.33
C ASP A 135 4.78 9.59 -2.30
N LEU A 136 4.96 10.64 -1.48
CA LEU A 136 5.95 10.65 -0.39
C LEU A 136 5.66 9.57 0.66
N ALA A 137 4.39 9.44 1.08
CA ALA A 137 3.98 8.42 2.04
C ALA A 137 4.22 7.01 1.50
N THR A 138 3.92 6.77 0.23
CA THR A 138 4.17 5.48 -0.44
C THR A 138 5.66 5.16 -0.47
N SER A 139 6.50 6.12 -0.82
CA SER A 139 7.97 5.96 -0.82
C SER A 139 8.54 5.67 0.57
N GLN A 140 8.04 6.39 1.59
CA GLN A 140 8.43 6.14 2.98
C GLN A 140 8.00 4.75 3.46
N ASN A 141 6.79 4.32 3.11
CA ASN A 141 6.29 3.00 3.47
C ASN A 141 7.17 1.89 2.86
N ASN A 142 7.49 1.99 1.57
CA ASN A 142 8.38 1.04 0.90
C ASN A 142 9.77 0.99 1.57
N THR A 143 10.33 2.16 1.90
CA THR A 143 11.64 2.23 2.58
C THR A 143 11.59 1.62 3.98
N ASN A 144 10.50 1.83 4.72
CA ASN A 144 10.32 1.24 6.04
C ASN A 144 10.17 -0.28 5.95
N GLN A 145 9.38 -0.77 5.00
CA GLN A 145 9.23 -2.20 4.75
C GLN A 145 10.56 -2.84 4.39
N ASP A 146 11.38 -2.21 3.53
CA ASP A 146 12.73 -2.70 3.20
C ASP A 146 13.63 -2.79 4.44
N ARG A 147 13.54 -1.81 5.36
CA ARG A 147 14.30 -1.81 6.63
C ARG A 147 13.84 -2.89 7.59
N GLU A 148 12.54 -3.11 7.70
CA GLU A 148 11.96 -4.18 8.52
C GLU A 148 12.36 -5.54 7.98
N ASN A 149 12.23 -5.75 6.67
CA ASN A 149 12.67 -6.97 5.99
C ASN A 149 14.15 -7.25 6.25
N PHE A 150 15.00 -6.22 6.09
CA PHE A 150 16.43 -6.35 6.37
C PHE A 150 16.68 -6.74 7.83
N LYS A 151 16.03 -6.06 8.78
CA LYS A 151 16.17 -6.36 10.21
C LYS A 151 15.77 -7.79 10.55
N LEU A 152 14.58 -8.21 10.10
CA LEU A 152 14.06 -9.57 10.32
C LEU A 152 14.98 -10.63 9.75
N TYR A 153 15.54 -10.39 8.56
CA TYR A 153 16.51 -11.30 7.94
C TYR A 153 17.74 -11.52 8.84
N TYR A 154 18.37 -10.45 9.33
CA TYR A 154 19.56 -10.58 10.19
C TYR A 154 19.25 -11.14 11.58
N GLU A 155 18.07 -10.83 12.14
CA GLU A 155 17.63 -11.43 13.40
C GLU A 155 17.46 -12.94 13.26
N HIS A 156 16.83 -13.40 12.16
CA HIS A 156 16.66 -14.83 11.90
C HIS A 156 18.00 -15.54 11.64
N VAL A 157 18.92 -14.93 10.89
CA VAL A 157 20.28 -15.46 10.72
C VAL A 157 20.98 -15.61 12.07
N LYS A 158 20.88 -14.61 12.95
CA LYS A 158 21.49 -14.66 14.28
C LYS A 158 20.88 -15.74 15.17
N ILE A 159 19.56 -15.90 15.15
CA ILE A 159 18.86 -16.97 15.89
C ILE A 159 19.34 -18.32 15.37
N PHE A 160 19.39 -18.49 14.05
CA PHE A 160 19.88 -19.71 13.43
C PHE A 160 21.33 -20.02 13.81
N GLU A 161 22.24 -19.05 13.76
CA GLU A 161 23.64 -19.22 14.20
C GLU A 161 23.72 -19.67 15.66
N ALA A 162 22.92 -19.08 16.56
CA ALA A 162 22.88 -19.46 17.96
C ALA A 162 22.33 -20.88 18.18
N GLU A 163 21.32 -21.30 17.41
CA GLU A 163 20.79 -22.67 17.45
C GLU A 163 21.81 -23.68 16.91
N LEU A 164 22.55 -23.34 15.85
CA LEU A 164 23.64 -24.19 15.34
C LEU A 164 24.72 -24.41 16.41
N ASP A 165 25.13 -23.35 17.12
CA ASP A 165 26.10 -23.46 18.20
C ASP A 165 25.57 -24.36 19.33
N HIS A 166 24.30 -24.20 19.71
CA HIS A 166 23.67 -25.01 20.75
C HIS A 166 23.56 -26.49 20.36
N ILE A 167 23.20 -26.80 19.11
CA ILE A 167 23.19 -28.17 18.58
C ILE A 167 24.60 -28.76 18.58
N THR A 168 25.59 -27.98 18.14
CA THR A 168 27.00 -28.41 18.09
C THR A 168 27.49 -28.78 19.49
N ASP A 169 27.34 -27.89 20.47
CA ASP A 169 27.69 -28.12 21.87
C ASP A 169 27.04 -29.38 22.45
N ARG A 170 25.76 -29.60 22.13
CA ARG A 170 25.02 -30.77 22.62
C ARG A 170 25.57 -32.07 22.03
N LEU A 171 25.86 -32.09 20.73
CA LEU A 171 26.41 -33.26 20.06
C LEU A 171 27.85 -33.53 20.48
N GLU A 172 28.66 -32.49 20.68
CA GLU A 172 30.02 -32.64 21.25
C GLU A 172 30.00 -33.37 22.60
N ARG A 173 29.07 -32.99 23.49
CA ARG A 173 28.89 -33.66 24.77
C ARG A 173 28.42 -35.11 24.62
N LEU A 174 27.61 -35.42 23.61
CA LEU A 174 27.10 -36.75 23.34
C LEU A 174 28.20 -37.68 22.81
N HIS A 175 29.03 -37.20 21.89
CA HIS A 175 30.08 -37.98 21.23
C HIS A 175 31.42 -37.96 21.99
N GLY A 176 31.62 -37.03 22.93
CA GLY A 176 32.82 -36.93 23.76
C GLY A 176 34.04 -36.33 23.06
N GLU A 177 33.90 -35.92 21.79
CA GLU A 177 34.94 -35.27 20.99
C GLU A 177 34.33 -34.14 20.14
N PRO A 178 35.09 -33.06 19.88
CA PRO A 178 34.65 -32.00 18.98
C PRO A 178 34.54 -32.52 17.53
N PRO A 179 33.56 -32.05 16.74
CA PRO A 179 33.42 -32.43 15.35
C PRO A 179 34.70 -32.04 14.60
N SER A 180 35.20 -32.94 13.76
CA SER A 180 36.37 -32.66 12.93
C SER A 180 36.08 -31.76 11.72
N LEU A 181 34.87 -31.19 11.69
CA LEU A 181 34.18 -30.60 10.58
C LEU A 181 33.96 -29.10 10.83
N SER A 182 34.38 -28.26 9.88
CA SER A 182 34.03 -26.84 9.90
C SER A 182 32.63 -26.67 9.33
N LEU A 183 31.78 -25.91 10.04
CA LEU A 183 30.45 -25.51 9.59
C LEU A 183 30.51 -24.06 9.08
N ASP A 184 30.14 -23.82 7.83
CA ASP A 184 29.86 -22.47 7.36
C ASP A 184 28.37 -22.16 7.59
N SER A 185 28.08 -21.52 8.72
CA SER A 185 26.72 -21.17 9.14
C SER A 185 25.97 -20.34 8.10
N ARG A 186 26.68 -19.46 7.37
CA ARG A 186 26.07 -18.56 6.38
C ARG A 186 25.76 -19.27 5.09
N GLN A 187 26.63 -20.17 4.65
CA GLN A 187 26.35 -21.02 3.50
C GLN A 187 25.19 -21.96 3.83
N LEU A 188 25.21 -22.60 5.00
CA LEU A 188 24.14 -23.49 5.45
C LEU A 188 22.79 -22.76 5.50
N TYR A 189 22.74 -21.56 6.09
CA TYR A 189 21.52 -20.75 6.12
C TYR A 189 20.97 -20.47 4.72
N LYS A 190 21.83 -20.07 3.77
CA LYS A 190 21.40 -19.79 2.39
C LYS A 190 20.87 -21.04 1.68
N THR A 191 21.44 -22.20 1.98
CA THR A 191 21.03 -23.47 1.40
C THR A 191 19.67 -23.92 1.94
N LEU A 192 19.46 -23.83 3.26
CA LEU A 192 18.24 -24.28 3.93
C LEU A 192 17.07 -23.28 3.83
N PHE A 193 17.38 -21.99 3.70
CA PHE A 193 16.40 -20.90 3.62
C PHE A 193 16.54 -20.10 2.33
N SER A 194 16.50 -20.80 1.19
CA SER A 194 16.71 -20.21 -0.15
C SER A 194 15.75 -19.05 -0.49
N ASN A 195 14.56 -19.05 0.11
CA ASN A 195 13.54 -18.01 -0.07
C ASN A 195 13.78 -16.74 0.76
N ASN A 196 14.58 -16.83 1.82
CA ASN A 196 14.87 -15.71 2.72
C ASN A 196 15.94 -14.81 2.12
N SER A 197 15.73 -13.49 2.17
CA SER A 197 16.70 -12.55 1.62
C SER A 197 16.64 -11.19 2.32
N PRO A 198 17.70 -10.38 2.29
CA PRO A 198 17.67 -9.03 2.87
C PRO A 198 16.57 -8.13 2.29
N LYS A 199 16.11 -8.39 1.05
CA LYS A 199 15.05 -7.62 0.38
C LYS A 199 13.65 -8.08 0.76
N LYS A 200 13.43 -9.40 0.81
CA LYS A 200 12.11 -10.00 1.09
C LYS A 200 11.88 -10.28 2.58
N GLY A 201 12.92 -10.20 3.41
CA GLY A 201 12.88 -10.59 4.81
C GLY A 201 12.90 -12.11 4.99
N VAL A 202 12.15 -12.56 5.99
CA VAL A 202 11.96 -13.98 6.34
C VAL A 202 10.61 -14.43 5.79
N VAL A 203 10.64 -15.34 4.82
CA VAL A 203 9.46 -15.90 4.15
C VAL A 203 9.11 -17.27 4.74
N SER A 204 10.13 -18.07 5.06
CA SER A 204 9.99 -19.35 5.74
C SER A 204 10.85 -19.38 7.00
N HIS A 205 10.28 -19.94 8.07
CA HIS A 205 10.94 -20.19 9.35
C HIS A 205 11.42 -21.63 9.50
N GLU A 206 10.93 -22.54 8.65
CA GLU A 206 11.27 -23.95 8.72
C GLU A 206 12.41 -24.23 7.73
N PRO A 207 13.49 -24.92 8.17
CA PRO A 207 14.58 -25.28 7.28
C PRO A 207 14.10 -26.36 6.29
N GLU A 208 14.38 -26.17 5.00
CA GLU A 208 13.98 -27.10 3.95
C GLU A 208 15.19 -27.86 3.42
N TRP A 209 14.97 -29.08 2.93
CA TRP A 209 16.00 -29.79 2.19
C TRP A 209 16.31 -29.02 0.89
N PRO A 210 17.59 -28.81 0.53
CA PRO A 210 17.94 -28.08 -0.67
C PRO A 210 17.39 -28.73 -1.94
N ALA A 211 16.77 -27.91 -2.79
CA ALA A 211 16.08 -28.37 -4.00
C ALA A 211 17.00 -28.99 -5.06
N GLU A 212 18.28 -28.60 -5.13
CA GLU A 212 19.24 -29.13 -6.10
C GLU A 212 20.65 -29.24 -5.52
N VAL A 213 21.03 -30.43 -5.05
CA VAL A 213 22.44 -30.77 -4.78
C VAL A 213 22.91 -31.72 -5.85
N LYS A 214 23.82 -31.27 -6.71
CA LYS A 214 24.44 -32.14 -7.72
C LYS A 214 25.44 -33.07 -7.03
N SER A 215 25.47 -34.36 -7.34
CA SER A 215 26.58 -35.25 -7.04
C SER A 215 27.82 -34.89 -7.89
N TRP A 216 28.95 -35.55 -7.66
CA TRP A 216 30.10 -35.46 -8.57
C TRP A 216 29.81 -36.07 -9.96
N GLU A 217 28.93 -37.06 -10.03
CA GLU A 217 28.44 -37.67 -11.28
C GLU A 217 27.37 -36.83 -12.00
N CYS A 218 27.15 -35.57 -11.56
CA CYS A 218 26.09 -34.68 -12.04
C CYS A 218 24.65 -35.17 -11.78
N ILE A 219 24.44 -36.13 -10.89
CA ILE A 219 23.10 -36.59 -10.49
C ILE A 219 22.52 -35.57 -9.51
N SER A 220 21.37 -34.98 -9.82
CA SER A 220 20.71 -34.02 -8.93
C SER A 220 19.91 -34.74 -7.86
N PHE A 221 20.18 -34.43 -6.59
CA PHE A 221 19.39 -34.86 -5.46
C PHE A 221 18.60 -33.66 -4.92
N GLY A 222 17.27 -33.74 -5.02
CA GLY A 222 16.35 -32.72 -4.52
C GLY A 222 15.66 -33.10 -3.20
N SER A 223 15.99 -34.25 -2.62
CA SER A 223 15.45 -34.72 -1.34
C SER A 223 16.44 -35.61 -0.60
N PHE A 224 16.17 -35.88 0.69
CA PHE A 224 16.96 -36.84 1.47
C PHE A 224 16.85 -38.27 0.91
N GLU A 225 15.69 -38.67 0.38
CA GLU A 225 15.46 -39.98 -0.24
C GLU A 225 16.40 -40.23 -1.42
N CYS A 226 16.65 -39.17 -2.19
CA CYS A 226 17.61 -39.15 -3.28
C CYS A 226 19.04 -39.43 -2.78
N TYR A 227 19.46 -38.74 -1.71
CA TYR A 227 20.76 -38.97 -1.05
C TYR A 227 20.86 -40.38 -0.44
N LEU A 228 19.83 -40.86 0.25
CA LEU A 228 19.78 -42.21 0.80
C LEU A 228 19.85 -43.28 -0.31
N SER A 229 19.25 -43.02 -1.47
CA SER A 229 19.31 -43.91 -2.63
C SER A 229 20.73 -44.02 -3.20
N GLN A 230 21.50 -42.93 -3.17
CA GLN A 230 22.92 -42.93 -3.53
C GLN A 230 23.75 -43.81 -2.59
N VAL A 231 23.56 -43.68 -1.28
CA VAL A 231 24.27 -44.56 -0.32
C VAL A 231 23.86 -46.03 -0.52
N LYS A 232 22.59 -46.29 -0.82
CA LYS A 232 22.10 -47.63 -1.16
C LYS A 232 22.71 -48.18 -2.45
N SER A 233 22.98 -47.35 -3.47
CA SER A 233 23.65 -47.82 -4.69
C SER A 233 25.10 -48.19 -4.42
N TYR A 234 25.83 -47.43 -3.59
CA TYR A 234 27.19 -47.79 -3.20
C TYR A 234 27.24 -49.14 -2.48
N VAL A 235 26.30 -49.40 -1.57
CA VAL A 235 26.20 -50.73 -0.92
C VAL A 235 25.90 -51.85 -1.92
N ARG A 236 25.06 -51.60 -2.94
CA ARG A 236 24.72 -52.61 -3.96
C ARG A 236 25.85 -52.88 -4.94
N GLU A 237 26.59 -51.83 -5.30
CA GLU A 237 27.73 -51.87 -6.22
C GLU A 237 29.04 -52.24 -5.53
N TYR A 238 28.99 -52.65 -4.26
CA TYR A 238 30.09 -53.22 -3.51
C TYR A 238 30.09 -54.75 -3.64
N PRO A 239 30.63 -55.36 -4.72
CA PRO A 239 30.99 -56.76 -4.67
C PRO A 239 32.16 -56.85 -3.69
N LEU A 240 32.01 -57.57 -2.58
CA LEU A 240 33.14 -57.96 -1.74
C LEU A 240 34.27 -58.47 -2.65
N GLN A 241 35.32 -57.68 -2.85
CA GLN A 241 36.40 -58.10 -3.72
C GLN A 241 37.26 -59.09 -2.94
N PRO A 242 37.90 -60.06 -3.61
CA PRO A 242 38.75 -61.02 -2.92
C PRO A 242 40.06 -60.42 -2.37
N ASP A 243 40.29 -59.12 -2.50
CA ASP A 243 41.53 -58.41 -2.15
C ASP A 243 41.23 -57.22 -1.22
N GLU A 244 41.86 -57.21 -0.03
CA GLU A 244 41.70 -56.17 1.00
C GLU A 244 42.12 -54.77 0.51
N VAL A 245 43.01 -54.68 -0.48
CA VAL A 245 43.50 -53.38 -1.01
C VAL A 245 42.47 -52.73 -1.92
N SER A 246 41.79 -53.51 -2.78
CA SER A 246 40.78 -52.98 -3.68
C SER A 246 39.51 -52.58 -2.93
N ASP A 247 39.18 -53.28 -1.84
CA ASP A 247 38.10 -52.91 -0.92
C ASP A 247 38.37 -51.55 -0.26
N PHE A 248 39.59 -51.31 0.24
CA PHE A 248 39.97 -50.03 0.86
C PHE A 248 39.92 -48.85 -0.14
N GLU A 249 40.39 -49.04 -1.38
CA GLU A 249 40.31 -48.00 -2.41
C GLU A 249 38.86 -47.64 -2.79
N TYR A 250 37.96 -48.63 -2.83
CA TYR A 250 36.54 -48.38 -3.08
C TYR A 250 35.91 -47.59 -1.94
N GLU A 251 36.13 -48.02 -0.69
CA GLU A 251 35.57 -47.35 0.48
C GLU A 251 36.05 -45.90 0.58
N ILE A 252 37.31 -45.60 0.26
CA ILE A 252 37.80 -44.21 0.20
C ILE A 252 36.99 -43.41 -0.81
N LYS A 253 36.77 -43.92 -2.03
CA LYS A 253 36.03 -43.21 -3.09
C LYS A 253 34.58 -42.95 -2.67
N ALA A 254 33.90 -43.96 -2.13
CA ALA A 254 32.53 -43.82 -1.66
C ALA A 254 32.44 -42.82 -0.49
N LEU A 255 33.37 -42.88 0.46
CA LEU A 255 33.44 -41.96 1.59
C LEU A 255 33.67 -40.52 1.13
N VAL A 256 34.63 -40.29 0.22
CA VAL A 256 34.91 -38.97 -0.31
C VAL A 256 33.71 -38.39 -1.04
N ASP A 257 33.01 -39.20 -1.84
CA ASP A 257 31.84 -38.72 -2.58
C ASP A 257 30.65 -38.40 -1.67
N ILE A 258 30.37 -39.25 -0.68
CA ILE A 258 29.37 -38.99 0.37
C ILE A 258 29.69 -37.66 1.06
N TYR A 259 30.94 -37.48 1.49
CA TYR A 259 31.36 -36.28 2.22
C TYR A 259 31.29 -35.02 1.35
N ASN A 260 31.70 -35.11 0.09
CA ASN A 260 31.65 -33.98 -0.84
C ASN A 260 30.21 -33.63 -1.23
N THR A 261 29.30 -34.61 -1.26
CA THR A 261 27.86 -34.38 -1.43
C THR A 261 27.30 -33.60 -0.25
N ILE A 262 27.64 -34.00 0.99
CA ILE A 262 27.23 -33.27 2.19
C ILE A 262 27.93 -31.90 2.30
N ALA A 263 29.17 -31.76 1.83
CA ALA A 263 29.89 -30.48 1.86
C ALA A 263 29.17 -29.35 1.11
N LYS A 264 28.38 -29.69 0.08
CA LYS A 264 27.56 -28.72 -0.67
C LYS A 264 26.48 -28.05 0.19
N PHE A 265 26.09 -28.66 1.32
CA PHE A 265 25.15 -28.06 2.26
C PHE A 265 25.75 -26.89 3.05
N GLY A 266 27.07 -26.91 3.31
CA GLY A 266 27.74 -25.94 4.20
C GLY A 266 28.79 -26.57 5.13
N PHE A 267 28.98 -27.88 5.06
CA PHE A 267 30.02 -28.59 5.81
C PHE A 267 31.36 -28.45 5.07
N THR A 268 32.11 -27.40 5.38
CA THR A 268 33.13 -26.77 4.51
C THR A 268 34.42 -27.55 4.29
N LYS A 269 34.57 -28.76 4.85
CA LYS A 269 35.78 -29.55 4.65
C LYS A 269 35.61 -30.56 3.53
N LEU A 270 35.89 -30.12 2.30
CA LEU A 270 36.08 -31.02 1.15
C LEU A 270 37.20 -32.01 1.48
N ILE A 271 36.87 -33.31 1.44
CA ILE A 271 37.86 -34.38 1.58
C ILE A 271 38.41 -34.69 0.19
N LYS A 272 39.73 -34.84 0.07
CA LYS A 272 40.37 -35.33 -1.15
C LYS A 272 40.79 -36.78 -0.94
N ASP A 273 40.67 -37.65 -1.93
CA ASP A 273 41.09 -39.07 -1.84
C ASP A 273 42.51 -39.21 -1.28
N LYS A 274 43.43 -38.37 -1.76
CA LYS A 274 44.84 -38.33 -1.34
C LYS A 274 45.07 -38.02 0.15
N SER A 275 44.04 -37.58 0.87
CA SER A 275 44.12 -37.26 2.31
C SER A 275 43.84 -38.45 3.21
N ILE A 276 43.26 -39.53 2.68
CA ILE A 276 42.97 -40.76 3.44
C ILE A 276 44.03 -41.80 3.05
N THR A 277 45.10 -41.87 3.84
CA THR A 277 46.24 -42.77 3.58
C THR A 277 46.19 -44.06 4.39
N ASP A 278 45.35 -44.12 5.43
CA ASP A 278 45.23 -45.26 6.33
C ASP A 278 43.81 -45.42 6.88
N GLN A 279 43.53 -46.59 7.45
CA GLN A 279 42.24 -46.95 8.05
C GLN A 279 41.87 -46.04 9.23
N LYS A 280 42.84 -45.56 10.00
CA LYS A 280 42.59 -44.67 11.15
C LYS A 280 42.01 -43.33 10.71
N THR A 281 42.51 -42.81 9.59
CA THR A 281 42.06 -41.56 8.98
C THR A 281 40.69 -41.73 8.35
N GLN A 282 40.45 -42.85 7.66
CA GLN A 282 39.14 -43.22 7.13
C GLN A 282 38.11 -43.27 8.27
N PHE A 283 38.41 -43.97 9.36
CA PHE A 283 37.53 -44.11 10.52
C PHE A 283 37.13 -42.76 11.12
N LYS A 284 38.07 -41.83 11.26
CA LYS A 284 37.80 -40.46 11.75
C LYS A 284 36.76 -39.73 10.89
N HIS A 285 36.78 -39.93 9.58
CA HIS A 285 35.82 -39.35 8.65
C HIS A 285 34.45 -40.03 8.73
N VAL A 286 34.40 -41.36 8.89
CA VAL A 286 33.11 -42.04 9.09
C VAL A 286 32.45 -41.63 10.42
N THR A 287 33.22 -41.44 11.50
CA THR A 287 32.68 -40.89 12.76
C THR A 287 32.09 -39.49 12.55
N SER A 288 32.67 -38.70 11.65
CA SER A 288 32.13 -37.38 11.30
C SER A 288 30.82 -37.46 10.51
N LEU A 289 30.57 -38.54 9.74
CA LEU A 289 29.27 -38.81 9.12
C LEU A 289 28.17 -39.07 10.15
N VAL A 290 28.48 -39.81 11.21
CA VAL A 290 27.51 -40.03 12.30
C VAL A 290 27.09 -38.69 12.91
N PHE A 291 28.06 -37.85 13.25
CA PHE A 291 27.79 -36.51 13.76
C PHE A 291 26.92 -35.69 12.80
N MET A 292 27.22 -35.72 11.49
CA MET A 292 26.43 -34.99 10.49
C MET A 292 24.98 -35.48 10.40
N TYR A 293 24.73 -36.79 10.44
CA TYR A 293 23.35 -37.31 10.40
C TYR A 293 22.57 -36.96 11.68
N ASP A 294 23.24 -37.02 12.85
CA ASP A 294 22.64 -36.57 14.11
C ASP A 294 22.34 -35.06 14.08
N PHE A 295 23.24 -34.27 13.47
CA PHE A 295 23.05 -32.85 13.27
C PHE A 295 21.86 -32.52 12.37
N LEU A 296 21.74 -33.21 11.21
CA LEU A 296 20.60 -33.05 10.30
C LEU A 296 19.27 -33.45 10.96
N ASN A 297 19.28 -34.47 11.81
CA ASN A 297 18.11 -34.86 12.59
C ASN A 297 17.72 -33.79 13.62
N GLN A 298 18.68 -33.22 14.35
CA GLN A 298 18.42 -32.13 15.31
C GLN A 298 17.90 -30.85 14.62
N LEU A 299 18.33 -30.59 13.39
CA LEU A 299 17.79 -29.50 12.56
C LEU A 299 16.38 -29.78 12.02
N GLY A 300 15.82 -30.97 12.22
CA GLY A 300 14.51 -31.36 11.70
C GLY A 300 14.48 -31.65 10.19
N LEU A 301 15.65 -31.75 9.55
CA LEU A 301 15.76 -32.01 8.11
C LEU A 301 15.51 -33.48 7.74
N ILE A 302 15.71 -34.39 8.69
CA ILE A 302 15.48 -35.82 8.53
C ILE A 302 14.80 -36.40 9.78
N SER A 303 13.92 -37.39 9.58
CA SER A 303 13.30 -38.13 10.67
C SER A 303 14.31 -39.05 11.37
N ILE A 304 13.95 -39.54 12.56
CA ILE A 304 14.81 -40.47 13.30
C ILE A 304 14.94 -41.81 12.58
N GLU A 305 13.90 -42.25 11.88
CA GLU A 305 13.88 -43.45 11.05
C GLU A 305 14.84 -43.30 9.86
N GLN A 306 14.75 -42.17 9.15
CA GLN A 306 15.66 -41.81 8.05
C GLN A 306 17.12 -41.77 8.51
N ARG A 307 17.39 -41.17 9.68
CA ARG A 307 18.71 -41.15 10.33
C ARG A 307 19.21 -42.56 10.64
N ASN A 308 18.37 -43.42 11.20
CA ASN A 308 18.77 -44.79 11.53
C ASN A 308 19.02 -45.62 10.27
N GLU A 309 18.22 -45.43 9.22
CA GLU A 309 18.38 -46.13 7.96
C GLU A 309 19.69 -45.73 7.25
N ILE A 310 20.00 -44.43 7.14
CA ILE A 310 21.25 -43.99 6.50
C ILE A 310 22.48 -44.46 7.27
N LEU A 311 22.41 -44.50 8.61
CA LEU A 311 23.47 -45.03 9.44
C LEU A 311 23.67 -46.53 9.24
N ALA A 312 22.59 -47.32 9.14
CA ALA A 312 22.69 -48.74 8.85
C ALA A 312 23.35 -48.99 7.48
N ARG A 313 23.01 -48.19 6.46
CA ARG A 313 23.65 -48.30 5.13
C ARG A 313 25.10 -47.83 5.13
N THR A 314 25.40 -46.78 5.87
CA THR A 314 26.78 -46.32 6.07
C THR A 314 27.60 -47.39 6.80
N TYR A 315 26.99 -48.11 7.76
CA TYR A 315 27.61 -49.25 8.43
C TYR A 315 27.84 -50.42 7.46
N ASP A 316 26.85 -50.80 6.65
CA ASP A 316 27.00 -51.87 5.65
C ASP A 316 28.15 -51.56 4.67
N LEU A 317 28.35 -50.28 4.34
CA LEU A 317 29.36 -49.79 3.39
C LEU A 317 30.79 -49.76 3.96
N PHE A 318 30.96 -49.47 5.26
CA PHE A 318 32.28 -49.23 5.88
C PHE A 318 32.61 -50.21 7.04
N GLY A 319 31.73 -51.16 7.33
CA GLY A 319 31.61 -51.76 8.67
C GLY A 319 31.37 -53.27 8.73
N GLY A 320 31.70 -54.04 7.69
CA GLY A 320 31.79 -55.50 7.83
C GLY A 320 32.78 -55.98 8.91
N LEU A 321 33.77 -55.14 9.30
CA LEU A 321 34.86 -55.52 10.21
C LEU A 321 35.28 -54.48 11.28
N PHE A 322 34.88 -53.20 11.22
CA PHE A 322 35.51 -52.16 12.06
C PHE A 322 34.59 -51.02 12.55
N TRP A 323 33.41 -51.31 13.10
CA TRP A 323 32.65 -50.30 13.87
C TRP A 323 32.71 -50.54 15.39
N PRO A 324 32.84 -49.48 16.22
CA PRO A 324 32.81 -49.60 17.67
C PRO A 324 31.47 -50.20 18.12
N TYR A 325 31.56 -51.11 19.08
CA TYR A 325 30.47 -51.85 19.75
C TYR A 325 29.34 -50.99 20.37
N GLN A 326 29.31 -49.68 20.13
CA GLN A 326 28.42 -48.72 20.80
C GLN A 326 27.06 -48.52 20.11
N VAL A 327 26.84 -49.02 18.88
CA VAL A 327 25.55 -48.84 18.15
C VAL A 327 24.67 -50.10 18.16
N LYS A 328 25.17 -51.25 18.65
CA LYS A 328 24.40 -52.51 18.63
C LYS A 328 23.28 -52.62 19.68
N ASN A 329 23.10 -51.63 20.55
CA ASN A 329 22.12 -51.69 21.66
C ASN A 329 21.01 -50.62 21.56
N VAL A 330 20.42 -50.45 20.39
CA VAL A 330 19.02 -50.00 20.30
C VAL A 330 18.28 -50.94 19.34
N ALA A 331 18.41 -52.25 19.58
CA ALA A 331 17.33 -53.15 19.24
C ALA A 331 16.20 -52.85 20.21
N VAL A 332 15.16 -52.19 19.70
CA VAL A 332 13.87 -52.06 20.36
C VAL A 332 13.43 -53.48 20.73
N ASP A 333 13.48 -53.79 22.02
CA ASP A 333 12.81 -54.95 22.57
C ASP A 333 11.31 -54.64 22.54
N VAL A 334 10.68 -54.88 21.39
CA VAL A 334 9.22 -55.03 21.34
C VAL A 334 8.93 -56.39 21.94
N ARG A 335 8.77 -56.42 23.27
CA ARG A 335 8.07 -57.51 23.96
C ARG A 335 7.12 -56.93 25.01
N ASP A 336 5.87 -57.28 24.77
CA ASP A 336 4.61 -57.16 25.51
C ASP A 336 3.94 -55.77 25.61
#